data_AF-A0A2E8D5M0-F1
#
_entry.id   AF-A0A2E8D5M0-F1
#
_cell.length_a   1.000
_cell.length_b   1.000
_cell.length_c   1.000
_cell.angle_alpha   90.00
_cell.angle_beta   90.00
_cell.angle_gamma   90.00
#
_symmetry.space_group_name_H-M   'P 1'
#
loop_
_entity.id
_entity.type
_entity.pdbx_description
1 polymer ?
#
loop_
_entity_poly.entity_id
_entity_poly.type
_entity_poly.pdbx_seq_one_letter_code
_entity_poly.pdbx_strand_id
1 'polypeptide(L)'
;MSKQYHVIDLVDDYLHDVLIAHDAEYVAAHCESCSVCAIALAEARQRVDAFAKLPPAEPSDRLIKRTLTKIVSVAVHRRRTS
;
A
#
# COMPACT_ATOMS: atom_id res chain seq x y z
N MET A 1 -22.42 17.08 20.48
CA MET A 1 -22.04 16.91 19.06
C MET A 1 -21.20 15.66 18.97
N SER A 2 -21.75 14.59 18.39
CA SER A 2 -21.05 13.32 18.22
C SER A 2 -19.93 13.54 17.21
N LYS A 3 -18.67 13.31 17.62
CA LYS A 3 -17.50 13.38 16.74
C LYS A 3 -17.68 12.27 15.69
N GLN A 4 -18.18 12.61 14.51
CA GLN A 4 -18.16 11.68 13.39
C GLN A 4 -16.69 11.47 13.05
N TYR A 5 -16.17 10.29 13.39
CA TYR A 5 -14.81 9.90 13.05
C TYR A 5 -14.79 9.62 11.54
N HIS A 6 -14.03 10.42 10.81
CA HIS A 6 -13.77 10.20 9.39
C HIS A 6 -12.68 9.14 9.22
N VAL A 7 -12.74 8.38 8.13
CA VAL A 7 -11.76 7.34 7.77
C VAL A 7 -10.71 7.82 6.77
N ILE A 8 -10.53 9.14 6.64
CA ILE A 8 -9.64 9.75 5.63
C ILE A 8 -8.22 9.20 5.74
N ASP A 9 -7.72 9.01 6.96
CA ASP A 9 -6.36 8.51 7.18
C ASP A 9 -6.18 7.01 6.82
N LEU A 10 -7.28 6.30 6.55
CA LEU A 10 -7.28 4.86 6.23
C LEU A 10 -7.53 4.57 4.74
N VAL A 11 -7.84 5.58 3.92
CA VAL A 11 -8.24 5.34 2.51
C VAL A 11 -7.09 4.84 1.65
N ASP A 12 -5.86 5.32 1.88
CA ASP A 12 -4.69 4.84 1.14
C ASP A 12 -4.32 3.41 1.59
N ASP A 13 -4.38 3.13 2.89
CA ASP A 13 -4.13 1.80 3.43
C ASP A 13 -5.16 0.77 2.93
N TYR A 14 -6.42 1.19 2.82
CA TYR A 14 -7.49 0.39 2.21
C TYR A 14 -7.21 0.08 0.74
N LEU A 15 -6.73 1.04 -0.04
CA LEU A 15 -6.43 0.84 -1.47
C LEU A 15 -5.17 0.00 -1.73
N HIS A 16 -4.28 -0.10 -0.75
CA HIS A 16 -3.04 -0.87 -0.85
C HIS A 16 -3.11 -2.25 -0.18
N ASP A 17 -4.31 -2.68 0.25
CA ASP A 17 -4.57 -3.97 0.89
C ASP A 17 -3.68 -4.21 2.14
N VAL A 18 -3.35 -3.14 2.88
CA VAL A 18 -2.53 -3.24 4.10
C VAL A 18 -3.36 -3.21 5.39
N LEU A 19 -4.66 -2.92 5.30
CA LEU A 19 -5.58 -3.03 6.43
C LEU A 19 -5.90 -4.49 6.75
N ILE A 20 -6.16 -4.76 8.04
CA ILE A 20 -6.80 -6.01 8.44
C ILE A 20 -8.24 -6.04 7.91
N ALA A 21 -8.79 -7.24 7.70
CA ALA A 21 -10.11 -7.43 7.09
C ALA A 21 -11.22 -6.60 7.75
N HIS A 22 -11.27 -6.59 9.09
CA HIS A 22 -12.26 -5.81 9.84
C HIS A 22 -12.20 -4.30 9.52
N ASP A 23 -11.00 -3.73 9.44
CA ASP A 23 -10.83 -2.30 9.19
C ASP A 23 -11.12 -1.96 7.73
N ALA A 24 -10.78 -2.86 6.80
CA ALA A 24 -11.14 -2.72 5.40
C ALA A 24 -12.66 -2.74 5.18
N GLU A 25 -13.37 -3.66 5.84
CA GLU A 25 -14.84 -3.72 5.85
C GLU A 25 -15.46 -2.45 6.43
N TYR A 26 -14.88 -1.93 7.52
CA TYR A 26 -15.32 -0.69 8.13
C TYR A 26 -15.16 0.52 7.19
N VAL A 27 -14.01 0.67 6.54
CA VAL A 27 -13.76 1.74 5.57
C VAL A 27 -14.75 1.68 4.42
N ALA A 28 -14.98 0.48 3.87
CA ALA A 28 -15.93 0.27 2.78
C ALA A 28 -17.35 0.71 3.19
N ALA A 29 -17.86 0.19 4.31
CA ALA A 29 -19.20 0.54 4.82
C ALA A 29 -19.34 2.03 5.20
N HIS A 30 -18.29 2.63 5.77
CA HIS A 30 -18.32 4.05 6.13
C HIS A 30 -18.41 4.94 4.90
N CYS A 31 -17.71 4.60 3.81
CA CYS A 31 -17.76 5.38 2.57
C CYS A 31 -19.13 5.33 1.88
N GLU A 32 -19.96 4.32 2.16
CA GLU A 32 -21.34 4.28 1.64
C GLU A 32 -22.25 5.36 2.28
N SER A 33 -21.93 5.79 3.50
CA SER A 33 -22.77 6.71 4.28
C SER A 33 -22.16 8.09 4.54
N CYS A 34 -20.84 8.25 4.39
CA CYS A 34 -20.14 9.51 4.58
C CYS A 34 -19.62 10.07 3.25
N SER A 35 -20.27 11.12 2.74
CA SER A 35 -19.88 11.77 1.47
C SER A 35 -18.44 12.29 1.46
N VAL A 36 -17.96 12.83 2.59
CA VAL A 36 -16.58 13.32 2.72
C VAL A 36 -15.58 12.17 2.55
N CYS A 37 -15.84 11.02 3.17
CA CYS A 37 -14.95 9.87 3.06
C CYS A 37 -15.07 9.19 1.68
N ALA A 38 -16.25 9.18 1.07
CA ALA A 38 -16.44 8.70 -0.29
C ALA A 38 -15.62 9.50 -1.31
N ILE A 39 -15.61 10.84 -1.16
CA ILE A 39 -14.80 11.73 -2.00
C ILE A 39 -13.30 11.45 -1.77
N ALA A 40 -12.86 11.36 -0.51
CA ALA A 40 -11.47 11.05 -0.19
C ALA A 40 -11.00 9.72 -0.81
N LEU A 41 -11.84 8.68 -0.76
CA LEU A 41 -11.57 7.39 -1.39
C LEU A 41 -11.50 7.49 -2.92
N ALA A 42 -12.39 8.28 -3.54
CA ALA A 42 -12.37 8.50 -4.98
C ALA A 42 -11.11 9.24 -5.44
N GLU A 43 -10.68 10.29 -4.71
CA GLU A 43 -9.45 11.01 -4.98
C GLU A 43 -8.21 10.11 -4.80
N ALA A 44 -8.20 9.28 -3.76
CA ALA A 44 -7.14 8.30 -3.54
C ALA A 44 -7.05 7.28 -4.68
N ARG A 45 -8.18 6.79 -5.20
CA ARG A 45 -8.23 5.92 -6.39
C ARG A 45 -7.62 6.62 -7.61
N GLN A 46 -7.96 7.88 -7.85
CA GLN A 46 -7.39 8.64 -8.97
C GLN A 46 -5.87 8.76 -8.88
N ARG A 47 -5.31 8.94 -7.68
CA ARG A 47 -3.85 8.94 -7.48
C ARG A 47 -3.24 7.59 -7.82
N VAL A 48 -3.82 6.49 -7.32
CA VAL A 48 -3.34 5.12 -7.60
C VAL A 48 -3.36 4.85 -9.11
N ASP A 49 -4.46 5.17 -9.79
CA ASP A 49 -4.61 5.00 -11.23
C ASP A 49 -3.60 5.84 -12.03
N ALA A 50 -3.26 7.04 -11.54
CA ALA A 50 -2.23 7.88 -12.15
C ALA A 50 -0.83 7.28 -11.98
N PHE A 51 -0.50 6.77 -10.78
CA PHE A 51 0.77 6.08 -10.54
C PHE A 51 0.89 4.79 -11.35
N ALA A 52 -0.18 4.01 -11.49
CA ALA A 52 -0.19 2.77 -12.26
C ALA A 52 0.08 2.98 -13.76
N LYS A 53 -0.13 4.19 -14.28
CA LYS A 53 0.15 4.58 -15.68
C LYS A 53 1.58 5.02 -15.92
N LEU A 54 2.39 5.20 -14.86
CA LEU A 54 3.79 5.53 -15.04
C LEU A 54 4.51 4.37 -15.74
N PRO A 55 5.39 4.66 -16.72
CA PRO A 55 6.18 3.61 -17.34
C PRO A 55 7.06 2.93 -16.28
N PRO A 56 7.22 1.60 -16.33
CA PRO A 56 8.14 0.92 -15.44
C PRO A 56 9.54 1.52 -15.55
N ALA A 57 10.13 1.88 -14.42
CA ALA A 57 11.51 2.34 -14.37
C ALA A 57 12.44 1.13 -14.28
N GLU A 58 13.30 0.95 -15.28
CA GLU A 58 14.32 -0.10 -15.22
C GLU A 58 15.35 0.24 -14.12
N PRO A 59 15.59 -0.66 -13.16
CA PRO A 59 16.58 -0.42 -12.12
C PRO A 59 17.99 -0.48 -12.72
N SER A 60 18.90 0.39 -12.26
CA SER A 60 20.29 0.33 -12.73
C SER A 60 20.93 -1.05 -12.49
N ASP A 61 21.76 -1.50 -13.44
CA ASP A 61 22.58 -2.72 -13.31
C ASP A 61 23.33 -2.82 -11.99
N ARG A 62 23.85 -1.67 -11.52
CA ARG A 62 24.56 -1.58 -10.25
C ARG A 62 23.67 -1.97 -9.07
N LEU A 63 22.41 -1.52 -9.07
CA LEU A 63 21.45 -1.86 -8.03
C LEU A 63 21.08 -3.35 -8.10
N ILE A 64 20.81 -3.87 -9.31
CA ILE A 64 20.50 -5.28 -9.53
C ILE A 64 21.61 -6.16 -8.97
N LYS A 65 22.86 -5.94 -9.40
CA LYS A 65 24.04 -6.72 -8.96
C LYS A 65 24.21 -6.67 -7.45
N ARG A 66 24.13 -5.47 -6.86
CA ARG A 66 24.28 -5.28 -5.40
C ARG A 66 23.21 -6.05 -4.62
N THR A 67 21.97 -6.04 -5.09
CA THR A 67 20.86 -6.75 -4.45
C THR A 67 21.04 -8.26 -4.54
N LEU A 68 21.42 -8.77 -5.72
CA LEU A 68 21.68 -10.21 -5.91
C LEU A 68 22.80 -10.72 -4.99
N THR A 69 23.89 -9.97 -4.85
CA THR A 69 24.97 -10.32 -3.91
C THR A 69 24.47 -10.45 -2.47
N LYS A 70 23.60 -9.53 -2.02
CA LYS A 70 23.03 -9.58 -0.66
C LYS A 70 22.13 -10.81 -0.45
N ILE A 71 21.33 -11.16 -1.44
CA ILE A 71 20.46 -12.36 -1.37
C ILE A 71 21.32 -13.61 -1.21
N VAL A 72 22.38 -13.74 -2.00
CA VAL A 72 23.32 -14.87 -1.90
C VAL A 72 23.98 -14.92 -0.52
N SER A 73 24.45 -13.78 0.01
CA SER A 73 25.12 -13.76 1.32
C SER A 73 24.18 -14.20 2.46
N VAL A 74 22.92 -13.75 2.43
CA VAL A 74 21.92 -14.15 3.45
C VAL A 74 21.58 -15.63 3.31
N ALA A 75 21.41 -16.14 2.09
CA ALA A 75 21.12 -17.55 1.85
C ALA A 75 22.25 -18.47 2.33
N VAL A 76 23.51 -18.09 2.09
CA VAL A 76 24.68 -18.85 2.57
C VAL A 76 24.76 -18.84 4.10
N HIS A 77 24.48 -17.70 4.74
CA HIS A 77 24.48 -17.61 6.20
C HIS A 77 23.41 -18.52 6.82
N ARG A 78 22.18 -18.50 6.32
CA ARG A 78 21.08 -19.36 6.82
C ARG A 78 21.37 -20.85 6.71
N ARG A 79 22.08 -21.30 5.67
CA ARG A 79 22.47 -22.71 5.51
C ARG A 79 23.59 -23.16 6.45
N ARG A 80 24.40 -22.23 6.96
CA ARG A 80 25.50 -22.53 7.90
C ARG A 80 25.05 -22.55 9.36
N THR A 81 23.94 -21.91 9.67
CA THR A 81 23.37 -21.80 11.02
C THR A 81 22.21 -22.78 11.25
N SER A 82 21.92 -23.65 10.28
CA SER A 82 20.90 -24.71 10.34
C SER A 82 21.56 -26.07 10.30
#